data_AF-A0AAN9ZEZ6-F1
#
_entry.id   AF-A0AAN9ZEZ6-F1
#
_cell.length_a   1.000
_cell.length_b   1.000
_cell.length_c   1.000
_cell.angle_alpha   90.00
_cell.angle_beta   90.00
_cell.angle_gamma   90.00
#
_symmetry.space_group_name_H-M   'P 1'
#
loop_
_entity.id
_entity.type
_entity.pdbx_description
1 polymer ?
#
loop_
_entity_poly.entity_id
_entity_poly.type
_entity_poly.pdbx_seq_one_letter_code
_entity_poly.pdbx_strand_id
1 'polypeptide(L)'
;MTSLGKLVFIDQRTGDDDSYLTAEDQRLTLAYENLEEMPQNLVYNFGSFVRILDLSHNKFRCLDFLCHFENLSSLILDHNEVDSNVQFPSLPSLKLLWLNHNKIKDLFPFIRNLNNSVPNLKYLSLMGNAAAPSYLNGGTFYEYLQYRLFVISWFPNLIHLDDRVVSEDQKNEAHRLFRRPFLERLSISTSRSSYLRVIQEKFVSFFGSVERYFPNAQNARNTVI
;
A
#
# COMPACT_ATOMS: atom_id res chain seq x y z
N MET A 1 12.02 -20.78 -2.45
CA MET A 1 11.36 -22.04 -2.85
C MET A 1 9.87 -21.77 -2.98
N THR A 2 9.28 -22.04 -4.15
CA THR A 2 7.85 -21.82 -4.41
C THR A 2 6.97 -22.71 -3.52
N SER A 3 5.78 -22.25 -3.10
CA SER A 3 4.82 -23.09 -2.35
C SER A 3 3.92 -23.94 -3.25
N LEU A 4 4.14 -23.93 -4.57
CA LEU A 4 3.28 -24.60 -5.56
C LEU A 4 3.10 -26.09 -5.26
N GLY A 5 4.18 -26.80 -4.89
CA GLY A 5 4.10 -28.22 -4.55
C GLY A 5 3.09 -28.49 -3.43
N LYS A 6 3.08 -27.67 -2.37
CA LYS A 6 2.14 -27.79 -1.25
C LYS A 6 0.69 -27.63 -1.71
N LEU A 7 0.42 -26.64 -2.57
CA LEU A 7 -0.92 -26.37 -3.10
C LEU A 7 -1.44 -27.52 -3.96
N VAL A 8 -0.61 -28.07 -4.85
CA VAL A 8 -0.97 -29.22 -5.68
C VAL A 8 -1.34 -30.44 -4.82
N PHE A 9 -0.63 -30.66 -3.71
CA PHE A 9 -0.96 -31.74 -2.76
C PHE A 9 -2.28 -31.53 -2.01
N ILE A 10 -2.68 -30.27 -1.78
CA ILE A 10 -3.94 -29.94 -1.11
C ILE A 10 -5.11 -30.09 -2.09
N ASP A 11 -4.95 -29.62 -3.33
CA ASP A 11 -5.94 -29.73 -4.41
C ASP A 11 -6.34 -31.18 -4.71
N GLN A 12 -5.41 -32.12 -4.59
CA GLN A 12 -5.71 -33.56 -4.72
C GLN A 12 -6.50 -34.15 -3.54
N ARG A 13 -6.63 -33.41 -2.42
CA ARG A 13 -7.37 -33.82 -1.22
C ARG A 13 -8.70 -33.11 -1.04
N THR A 14 -8.96 -32.04 -1.79
CA THR A 14 -10.21 -31.27 -1.74
C THR A 14 -11.34 -32.05 -2.42
N GLY A 15 -11.79 -33.10 -1.73
CA GLY A 15 -13.00 -33.86 -2.00
C GLY A 15 -14.00 -33.86 -0.83
N ASP A 16 -13.53 -33.62 0.41
CA ASP A 16 -14.37 -33.62 1.60
C ASP A 16 -13.83 -32.61 2.65
N ASP A 17 -14.56 -31.51 2.85
CA ASP A 17 -14.51 -30.56 3.96
C ASP A 17 -13.26 -29.65 4.14
N ASP A 18 -13.37 -28.40 3.67
CA ASP A 18 -12.38 -27.31 3.80
C ASP A 18 -12.21 -26.77 5.25
N SER A 19 -12.97 -27.29 6.21
CA SER A 19 -13.02 -26.79 7.60
C SER A 19 -11.69 -26.89 8.36
N TYR A 20 -10.75 -27.72 7.89
CA TYR A 20 -9.43 -27.93 8.52
C TYR A 20 -8.29 -27.06 7.93
N LEU A 21 -8.55 -26.29 6.86
CA LEU A 21 -7.50 -25.53 6.18
C LEU A 21 -7.16 -24.22 6.90
N THR A 22 -5.86 -23.99 7.11
CA THR A 22 -5.37 -22.72 7.65
C THR A 22 -5.10 -21.69 6.54
N ALA A 23 -4.96 -20.41 6.89
CA ALA A 23 -4.59 -19.38 5.92
C ALA A 23 -3.23 -19.64 5.25
N GLU A 24 -2.29 -20.30 5.94
CA GLU A 24 -0.98 -20.69 5.40
C GLU A 24 -1.06 -21.90 4.44
N ASP A 25 -2.17 -22.64 4.45
CA ASP A 25 -2.44 -23.69 3.46
C ASP A 25 -2.95 -23.09 2.15
N GLN A 26 -3.50 -21.88 2.19
CA GLN A 26 -4.00 -21.10 1.05
C GLN A 26 -2.97 -20.06 0.56
N ARG A 27 -1.69 -20.31 0.81
CA ARG A 27 -0.57 -19.44 0.44
C ARG A 27 0.12 -19.90 -0.84
N LEU A 28 0.15 -19.03 -1.84
CA LEU A 28 0.96 -19.18 -3.04
C LEU A 28 2.15 -18.21 -2.98
N THR A 29 3.38 -18.72 -3.00
CA THR A 29 4.59 -17.93 -3.22
C THR A 29 5.24 -18.31 -4.54
N LEU A 30 5.47 -17.29 -5.36
CA LEU A 30 6.20 -17.30 -6.62
C LEU A 30 7.32 -16.24 -6.56
N ALA A 31 7.91 -16.06 -5.37
CA ALA A 31 8.96 -15.08 -5.19
C ALA A 31 10.26 -15.48 -5.88
N TYR A 32 11.00 -14.51 -6.43
CA TYR A 32 12.29 -14.73 -7.13
C TYR A 32 12.22 -15.55 -8.42
N GLU A 33 11.05 -15.60 -9.08
CA GLU A 33 10.83 -16.41 -10.29
C GLU A 33 11.08 -15.63 -11.60
N ASN A 34 11.53 -14.36 -11.51
CA ASN A 34 11.73 -13.45 -12.65
C ASN A 34 10.48 -13.26 -13.53
N LEU A 35 9.29 -13.36 -12.94
CA LEU A 35 8.02 -13.27 -13.65
C LEU A 35 7.70 -11.84 -14.05
N GLU A 36 7.32 -11.65 -15.32
CA GLU A 36 6.72 -10.39 -15.82
C GLU A 36 5.19 -10.48 -15.86
N GLU A 37 4.65 -11.70 -15.97
CA GLU A 37 3.22 -12.01 -16.04
C GLU A 37 2.89 -13.26 -15.20
N MET A 38 1.62 -13.36 -14.76
CA MET A 38 1.15 -14.49 -13.96
C MET A 38 0.85 -15.68 -14.88
N PRO A 39 1.40 -16.89 -14.62
CA PRO A 39 1.08 -18.07 -15.41
C PRO A 39 -0.41 -18.41 -15.36
N GLN A 40 -1.07 -18.46 -16.53
CA GLN A 40 -2.52 -18.64 -16.63
C GLN A 40 -3.02 -19.93 -15.96
N ASN A 41 -2.27 -21.01 -16.04
CA ASN A 41 -2.63 -22.27 -15.39
C ASN A 41 -2.73 -22.14 -13.86
N LEU A 42 -1.91 -21.29 -13.24
CA LEU A 42 -1.99 -21.05 -11.80
C LEU A 42 -3.22 -20.24 -11.43
N VAL A 43 -3.57 -19.27 -12.27
CA VAL A 43 -4.80 -18.49 -12.11
C VAL A 43 -6.02 -19.39 -12.20
N TYR A 44 -6.08 -20.22 -13.24
CA TYR A 44 -7.22 -21.12 -13.49
C TYR A 44 -7.38 -22.16 -12.37
N ASN A 45 -6.29 -22.77 -11.90
CA ASN A 45 -6.36 -23.84 -10.91
C ASN A 45 -6.50 -23.33 -9.47
N PHE A 46 -5.89 -22.19 -9.12
CA PHE A 46 -5.74 -21.77 -7.72
C PHE A 46 -6.32 -20.39 -7.40
N GLY A 47 -6.82 -19.63 -8.38
CA GLY A 47 -7.26 -18.24 -8.18
C GLY A 47 -8.31 -18.09 -7.06
N SER A 48 -9.34 -18.94 -7.06
CA SER A 48 -10.41 -18.91 -6.05
C SER A 48 -9.97 -19.44 -4.67
N PHE A 49 -8.94 -20.29 -4.62
CA PHE A 49 -8.47 -20.92 -3.38
C PHE A 49 -7.46 -20.05 -2.61
N VAL A 50 -6.60 -19.32 -3.33
CA VAL A 50 -5.49 -18.56 -2.73
C VAL A 50 -6.00 -17.36 -1.93
N ARG A 51 -5.56 -17.26 -0.67
CA ARG A 51 -5.82 -16.12 0.22
C ARG A 51 -4.59 -15.28 0.51
N ILE A 52 -3.39 -15.84 0.37
CA ILE A 52 -2.12 -15.15 0.57
C ILE A 52 -1.27 -15.35 -0.69
N LEU A 53 -0.94 -14.26 -1.36
CA LEU A 53 -0.15 -14.29 -2.58
C LEU A 53 1.14 -13.49 -2.39
N ASP A 54 2.27 -14.16 -2.55
CA ASP A 54 3.60 -13.56 -2.49
C ASP A 54 4.28 -13.65 -3.86
N LEU A 55 4.42 -12.48 -4.48
CA LEU A 55 5.05 -12.27 -5.78
C LEU A 55 6.32 -11.42 -5.65
N SER A 56 6.94 -11.39 -4.48
CA SER A 56 8.11 -10.56 -4.24
C SER A 56 9.29 -10.91 -5.15
N HIS A 57 10.14 -9.93 -5.47
CA HIS A 57 11.32 -10.13 -6.31
C HIS A 57 11.01 -10.69 -7.70
N ASN A 58 10.09 -10.02 -8.39
CA ASN A 58 9.73 -10.30 -9.78
C ASN A 58 9.77 -8.99 -10.59
N LYS A 59 9.11 -8.96 -11.74
CA LYS A 59 9.11 -7.83 -12.68
C LYS A 59 7.68 -7.41 -13.06
N PHE A 60 6.72 -7.61 -12.16
CA PHE A 60 5.33 -7.28 -12.43
C PHE A 60 5.15 -5.75 -12.59
N ARG A 61 4.54 -5.35 -13.70
CA ARG A 61 4.09 -3.97 -13.98
C ARG A 61 2.57 -3.87 -14.04
N CYS A 62 1.93 -4.88 -14.63
CA CYS A 62 0.49 -5.02 -14.74
C CYS A 62 -0.02 -6.02 -13.71
N LEU A 63 -1.19 -5.75 -13.12
CA LEU A 63 -1.79 -6.55 -12.06
C LEU A 63 -3.23 -7.01 -12.38
N ASP A 64 -3.63 -6.95 -13.66
CA ASP A 64 -5.00 -7.30 -14.08
C ASP A 64 -5.39 -8.73 -13.69
N PHE A 65 -4.44 -9.65 -13.68
CA PHE A 65 -4.66 -11.06 -13.29
C PHE A 65 -5.22 -11.21 -11.87
N LEU A 66 -5.03 -10.22 -10.99
CA LEU A 66 -5.55 -10.24 -9.62
C LEU A 66 -7.08 -10.29 -9.57
N CYS A 67 -7.80 -9.97 -10.65
CA CYS A 67 -9.26 -10.06 -10.70
C CYS A 67 -9.79 -11.50 -10.49
N HIS A 68 -8.95 -12.52 -10.71
CA HIS A 68 -9.29 -13.92 -10.50
C HIS A 68 -9.02 -14.42 -9.07
N PHE A 69 -8.41 -13.60 -8.22
CA PHE A 69 -8.07 -13.94 -6.84
C PHE A 69 -9.09 -13.35 -5.87
N GLU A 70 -10.35 -13.79 -5.98
CA GLU A 70 -11.52 -13.19 -5.30
C GLU A 70 -11.43 -13.22 -3.76
N ASN A 71 -10.75 -14.24 -3.22
CA ASN A 71 -10.59 -14.47 -1.78
C ASN A 71 -9.28 -13.90 -1.22
N LEU A 72 -8.54 -13.12 -2.02
CA LEU A 72 -7.22 -12.61 -1.63
C LEU A 72 -7.32 -11.67 -0.44
N SER A 73 -6.62 -12.02 0.63
CA SER A 73 -6.59 -11.27 1.89
C SER A 73 -5.26 -10.55 2.11
N SER A 74 -4.18 -11.10 1.56
CA SER A 74 -2.82 -10.60 1.72
C SER A 74 -2.05 -10.70 0.40
N LEU A 75 -1.46 -9.60 -0.02
CA LEU A 75 -0.68 -9.51 -1.25
C LEU A 75 0.69 -8.88 -0.96
N ILE A 76 1.74 -9.58 -1.35
CA ILE A 76 3.12 -9.11 -1.23
C ILE A 76 3.69 -8.95 -2.65
N LEU A 77 4.05 -7.71 -2.99
CA LEU A 77 4.58 -7.29 -4.29
C LEU A 77 5.93 -6.57 -4.13
N ASP A 78 6.65 -6.82 -3.05
CA ASP A 78 7.93 -6.19 -2.78
C ASP A 78 8.94 -6.46 -3.90
N HIS A 79 9.78 -5.48 -4.24
CA HIS A 79 10.77 -5.59 -5.31
C HIS A 79 10.17 -6.03 -6.65
N ASN A 80 9.21 -5.25 -7.14
CA ASN A 80 8.65 -5.37 -8.48
C ASN A 80 8.79 -4.05 -9.25
N GLU A 81 8.11 -3.93 -10.39
CA GLU A 81 8.17 -2.76 -11.27
C GLU A 81 6.85 -1.98 -11.28
N VAL A 82 6.06 -2.06 -10.20
CA VAL A 82 4.77 -1.37 -10.06
C VAL A 82 5.01 0.14 -9.98
N ASP A 83 4.36 0.91 -10.84
CA ASP A 83 4.49 2.37 -10.89
C ASP A 83 3.23 3.11 -10.42
N SER A 84 3.27 4.44 -10.46
CA SER A 84 2.15 5.31 -10.03
C SER A 84 0.88 5.21 -10.87
N ASN A 85 0.96 4.63 -12.07
CA ASN A 85 -0.17 4.51 -13.01
C ASN A 85 -0.84 3.14 -12.96
N VAL A 86 -0.28 2.19 -12.21
CA VAL A 86 -0.85 0.86 -12.05
C VAL A 86 -2.34 0.92 -11.68
N GLN A 87 -3.11 0.01 -12.26
CA GLN A 87 -4.51 -0.19 -11.91
C GLN A 87 -4.64 -1.49 -11.14
N PHE A 88 -5.22 -1.42 -9.95
CA PHE A 88 -5.61 -2.61 -9.20
C PHE A 88 -7.05 -2.95 -9.57
N PRO A 89 -7.39 -4.23 -9.84
CA PRO A 89 -8.79 -4.64 -9.93
C PRO A 89 -9.47 -4.49 -8.56
N SER A 90 -10.80 -4.60 -8.53
CA SER A 90 -11.56 -4.58 -7.28
C SER A 90 -11.18 -5.78 -6.41
N LEU A 91 -10.63 -5.52 -5.22
CA LEU A 91 -10.13 -6.52 -4.28
C LEU A 91 -10.72 -6.22 -2.88
N PRO A 92 -12.04 -6.41 -2.70
CA PRO A 92 -12.74 -5.99 -1.47
C PRO A 92 -12.31 -6.79 -0.23
N SER A 93 -11.76 -7.99 -0.41
CA SER A 93 -11.29 -8.87 0.67
C SER A 93 -9.88 -8.55 1.15
N LEU A 94 -9.13 -7.73 0.41
CA LEU A 94 -7.72 -7.46 0.68
C LEU A 94 -7.55 -6.61 1.94
N LYS A 95 -6.74 -7.11 2.88
CA LYS A 95 -6.45 -6.47 4.17
C LYS A 95 -4.99 -6.05 4.28
N LEU A 96 -4.09 -6.78 3.66
CA LEU A 96 -2.65 -6.52 3.67
C LEU A 96 -2.11 -6.35 2.26
N LEU A 97 -1.38 -5.26 2.05
CA LEU A 97 -0.68 -4.97 0.81
C LEU A 97 0.72 -4.44 1.09
N TRP A 98 1.74 -5.15 0.62
CA TRP A 98 3.12 -4.66 0.63
C TRP A 98 3.59 -4.40 -0.81
N LEU A 99 4.09 -3.19 -1.04
CA LEU A 99 4.58 -2.69 -2.32
C LEU A 99 5.97 -2.08 -2.15
N ASN A 100 6.77 -2.63 -1.25
CA ASN A 100 8.08 -2.06 -0.93
C ASN A 100 9.01 -2.12 -2.15
N HIS A 101 9.90 -1.14 -2.28
CA HIS A 101 10.92 -1.10 -3.34
C HIS A 101 10.35 -1.28 -4.77
N ASN A 102 9.27 -0.57 -5.07
CA ASN A 102 8.66 -0.50 -6.41
C ASN A 102 9.04 0.82 -7.11
N LYS A 103 8.32 1.19 -8.19
CA LYS A 103 8.58 2.37 -9.02
C LYS A 103 7.52 3.46 -8.85
N ILE A 104 6.86 3.52 -7.69
CA ILE A 104 5.85 4.54 -7.38
C ILE A 104 6.57 5.86 -7.09
N LYS A 105 6.39 6.85 -7.97
CA LYS A 105 7.04 8.18 -7.88
C LYS A 105 6.09 9.28 -7.48
N ASP A 106 4.84 9.18 -7.91
CA ASP A 106 3.76 10.08 -7.60
C ASP A 106 2.73 9.37 -6.71
N LEU A 107 2.47 9.95 -5.54
CA LEU A 107 1.49 9.42 -4.59
C LEU A 107 0.05 9.67 -5.04
N PHE A 108 -0.18 10.72 -5.81
CA PHE A 108 -1.46 11.01 -6.46
C PHE A 108 -1.25 11.02 -7.98
N PRO A 109 -2.08 10.31 -8.78
CA PRO A 109 -3.38 9.71 -8.41
C PRO A 109 -3.31 8.31 -7.79
N PHE A 110 -2.13 7.71 -7.64
CA PHE A 110 -1.93 6.32 -7.16
C PHE A 110 -2.81 5.97 -5.94
N ILE A 111 -2.75 6.76 -4.86
CA ILE A 111 -3.45 6.46 -3.61
C ILE A 111 -4.97 6.49 -3.74
N ARG A 112 -5.50 7.34 -4.63
CA ARG A 112 -6.93 7.44 -4.91
C ARG A 112 -7.41 6.19 -5.63
N ASN A 113 -6.68 5.78 -6.66
CA ASN A 113 -6.99 4.58 -7.42
C ASN A 113 -6.92 3.35 -6.52
N LEU A 114 -5.86 3.26 -5.70
CA LEU A 114 -5.71 2.19 -4.72
C LEU A 114 -6.90 2.15 -3.74
N ASN A 115 -7.31 3.29 -3.19
CA ASN A 115 -8.44 3.33 -2.26
C ASN A 115 -9.76 2.84 -2.87
N ASN A 116 -10.00 3.13 -4.15
CA ASN A 116 -11.18 2.64 -4.86
C ASN A 116 -11.16 1.11 -5.03
N SER A 117 -9.97 0.54 -5.30
CA SER A 117 -9.80 -0.88 -5.56
C SER A 117 -9.74 -1.74 -4.29
N VAL A 118 -9.16 -1.24 -3.20
CA VAL A 118 -8.97 -1.97 -1.93
C VAL A 118 -9.55 -1.21 -0.73
N PRO A 119 -10.89 -1.05 -0.64
CA PRO A 119 -11.52 -0.18 0.36
C PRO A 119 -11.37 -0.67 1.82
N ASN A 120 -11.08 -1.96 2.03
CA ASN A 120 -11.00 -2.60 3.36
C ASN A 120 -9.56 -2.80 3.85
N LEU A 121 -8.59 -2.12 3.23
CA LEU A 121 -7.18 -2.27 3.55
C LEU A 121 -6.88 -1.86 5.00
N LYS A 122 -6.11 -2.70 5.72
CA LYS A 122 -5.72 -2.50 7.12
C LYS A 122 -4.21 -2.32 7.29
N TYR A 123 -3.43 -2.95 6.43
CA TYR A 123 -1.97 -2.92 6.48
C TYR A 123 -1.44 -2.54 5.09
N LEU A 124 -0.73 -1.42 5.01
CA LEU A 124 -0.12 -0.93 3.78
C LEU A 124 1.36 -0.65 4.04
N SER A 125 2.22 -1.06 3.12
CA SER A 125 3.63 -0.67 3.12
C SER A 125 4.05 -0.20 1.73
N LEU A 126 4.62 1.00 1.65
CA LEU A 126 5.13 1.65 0.43
C LEU A 126 6.62 2.00 0.56
N MET A 127 7.31 1.50 1.58
CA MET A 127 8.72 1.81 1.85
C MET A 127 9.61 1.59 0.63
N GLY A 128 10.62 2.43 0.44
CA GLY A 128 11.55 2.28 -0.70
C GLY A 128 11.01 2.78 -2.04
N ASN A 129 9.79 3.33 -2.09
CA ASN A 129 9.28 4.06 -3.25
C ASN A 129 9.63 5.55 -3.15
N ALA A 130 9.83 6.21 -4.29
CA ALA A 130 10.12 7.65 -4.33
C ALA A 130 8.94 8.51 -3.81
N ALA A 131 7.70 8.01 -3.95
CA ALA A 131 6.51 8.64 -3.40
C ALA A 131 6.36 8.51 -1.86
N ALA A 132 7.17 7.67 -1.21
CA ALA A 132 7.12 7.36 0.21
C ALA A 132 8.46 7.74 0.87
N PRO A 133 8.69 9.05 1.12
CA PRO A 133 9.93 9.52 1.73
C PRO A 133 10.07 8.92 3.13
N SER A 134 11.29 8.48 3.46
CA SER A 134 11.63 7.96 4.79
C SER A 134 12.98 8.52 5.22
N TYR A 135 13.26 8.50 6.54
CA TYR A 135 14.57 8.89 7.07
C TYR A 135 15.72 8.06 6.48
N LEU A 136 15.44 6.82 6.10
CA LEU A 136 16.41 5.91 5.51
C LEU A 136 16.74 6.25 4.05
N ASN A 137 15.84 6.97 3.37
CA ASN A 137 15.97 7.34 1.95
C ASN A 137 16.19 8.84 1.76
N GLY A 138 16.69 9.55 2.78
CA GLY A 138 17.03 10.97 2.71
C GLY A 138 15.85 11.94 2.83
N GLY A 139 14.66 11.45 3.18
CA GLY A 139 13.50 12.29 3.44
C GLY A 139 13.57 12.98 4.81
N THR A 140 13.08 14.21 4.88
CA THR A 140 12.94 14.95 6.14
C THR A 140 11.78 14.40 6.99
N PHE A 141 11.81 14.69 8.29
CA PHE A 141 10.68 14.43 9.19
C PHE A 141 9.36 14.98 8.64
N TYR A 142 9.41 16.19 8.07
CA TYR A 142 8.25 16.89 7.55
C TYR A 142 7.67 16.21 6.32
N GLU A 143 8.51 15.80 5.37
CA GLU A 143 8.05 15.08 4.16
C GLU A 143 7.43 13.73 4.52
N TYR A 144 8.04 12.98 5.44
CA TYR A 144 7.45 11.73 5.94
C TYR A 144 6.09 11.97 6.62
N LEU A 145 5.98 12.99 7.48
CA LEU A 145 4.72 13.33 8.15
C LEU A 145 3.63 13.73 7.16
N GLN A 146 3.99 14.50 6.12
CA GLN A 146 3.09 14.89 5.04
C GLN A 146 2.54 13.69 4.29
N TYR A 147 3.44 12.82 3.81
CA TYR A 147 3.11 11.56 3.15
C TYR A 147 2.20 10.70 4.03
N ARG A 148 2.57 10.48 5.30
CA ARG A 148 1.87 9.60 6.22
C ARG A 148 0.43 10.07 6.48
N LEU A 149 0.26 11.34 6.85
CA LEU A 149 -1.09 11.88 7.12
C LEU A 149 -1.93 11.92 5.84
N PHE A 150 -1.33 12.16 4.67
CA PHE A 150 -2.04 12.12 3.41
C PHE A 150 -2.58 10.72 3.12
N VAL A 151 -1.75 9.67 3.20
CA VAL A 151 -2.19 8.28 3.00
C VAL A 151 -3.30 7.90 3.99
N ILE A 152 -3.13 8.22 5.27
CA ILE A 152 -4.13 7.92 6.32
C ILE A 152 -5.48 8.58 6.00
N SER A 153 -5.49 9.78 5.40
CA SER A 153 -6.74 10.47 5.06
C SER A 153 -7.58 9.73 4.01
N TRP A 154 -6.96 8.89 3.18
CA TRP A 154 -7.66 8.04 2.20
C TRP A 154 -8.12 6.72 2.82
N PHE A 155 -7.36 6.16 3.76
CA PHE A 155 -7.66 4.87 4.40
C PHE A 155 -8.01 5.06 5.89
N PRO A 156 -9.26 5.44 6.23
CA PRO A 156 -9.65 5.72 7.62
C PRO A 156 -9.59 4.49 8.55
N ASN A 157 -9.67 3.29 7.98
CA ASN A 157 -9.61 2.02 8.71
C ASN A 157 -8.19 1.41 8.76
N LEU A 158 -7.17 2.13 8.27
CA LEU A 158 -5.79 1.65 8.26
C LEU A 158 -5.27 1.51 9.69
N ILE A 159 -4.67 0.36 9.98
CA ILE A 159 -4.09 0.01 11.27
C ILE A 159 -2.58 0.23 11.23
N HIS A 160 -1.94 -0.11 10.11
CA HIS A 160 -0.50 0.02 9.94
C HIS A 160 -0.18 0.67 8.59
N LEU A 161 0.73 1.64 8.64
CA LEU A 161 1.35 2.22 7.45
C LEU A 161 2.87 2.11 7.60
N ASP A 162 3.49 1.46 6.63
CA ASP A 162 4.91 1.17 6.59
C ASP A 162 5.34 0.39 7.85
N ASP A 163 6.32 0.91 8.59
CA ASP A 163 6.91 0.33 9.79
C ASP A 163 6.17 0.70 11.09
N ARG A 164 5.08 1.48 11.03
CA ARG A 164 4.39 2.01 12.23
C ARG A 164 2.88 1.83 12.25
N VAL A 165 2.37 1.56 13.44
CA VAL A 165 0.94 1.62 13.78
C VAL A 165 0.40 3.05 13.54
N VAL A 166 -0.82 3.14 13.03
CA VAL A 166 -1.56 4.39 12.85
C VAL A 166 -2.30 4.69 14.15
N SER A 167 -1.96 5.81 14.79
CA SER A 167 -2.64 6.26 16.02
C SER A 167 -3.94 7.01 15.71
N GLU A 168 -4.82 7.11 16.71
CA GLU A 168 -6.07 7.87 16.57
C GLU A 168 -5.81 9.37 16.36
N ASP A 169 -4.78 9.94 17.01
CA ASP A 169 -4.36 11.31 16.78
C ASP A 169 -3.96 11.56 15.32
N GLN A 170 -3.25 10.60 14.71
CA GLN A 170 -2.89 10.70 13.29
C GLN A 170 -4.12 10.65 12.39
N LYS A 171 -5.13 9.83 12.71
CA LYS A 171 -6.39 9.79 11.95
C LYS A 171 -7.16 11.10 12.08
N ASN A 172 -7.27 11.62 13.30
CA ASN A 172 -7.92 12.90 13.58
C ASN A 172 -7.24 14.04 12.83
N GLU A 173 -5.91 14.09 12.86
CA GLU A 173 -5.13 15.12 12.20
C GLU A 173 -5.20 15.00 10.66
N ALA A 174 -5.09 13.79 10.13
CA ALA A 174 -5.29 13.52 8.71
C ALA A 174 -6.69 13.96 8.24
N HIS A 175 -7.72 13.65 9.02
CA HIS A 175 -9.08 14.08 8.72
C HIS A 175 -9.22 15.62 8.76
N ARG A 176 -8.61 16.26 9.76
CA ARG A 176 -8.61 17.72 9.94
C ARG A 176 -7.93 18.44 8.76
N LEU A 177 -6.78 17.95 8.32
CA LEU A 177 -6.00 18.54 7.24
C LEU A 177 -6.62 18.30 5.85
N PHE A 178 -7.12 17.10 5.58
CA PHE A 178 -7.47 16.64 4.23
C PHE A 178 -8.98 16.40 3.98
N ARG A 179 -9.88 16.96 4.82
CA ARG A 179 -11.35 16.81 4.75
C ARG A 179 -11.95 16.82 3.32
N ARG A 180 -12.87 15.87 3.04
CA ARG A 180 -13.35 15.44 1.70
C ARG A 180 -13.82 16.50 0.68
N PRO A 181 -14.39 17.69 1.04
CA PRO A 181 -14.61 18.76 0.06
C PRO A 181 -13.32 19.27 -0.63
N PHE A 182 -12.15 18.87 -0.12
CA PHE A 182 -10.84 19.10 -0.71
C PHE A 182 -10.50 18.04 -1.77
N LEU A 183 -10.65 16.74 -1.46
CA LEU A 183 -10.33 15.63 -2.38
C LEU A 183 -11.22 15.62 -3.64
N GLU A 184 -12.46 16.11 -3.54
CA GLU A 184 -13.35 16.32 -4.70
C GLU A 184 -12.96 17.55 -5.53
N ARG A 185 -12.43 18.63 -4.93
CA ARG A 185 -11.86 19.74 -5.71
C ARG A 185 -10.57 19.35 -6.43
N LEU A 186 -9.81 18.42 -5.86
CA LEU A 186 -8.65 17.78 -6.47
C LEU A 186 -9.01 16.87 -7.65
N SER A 187 -10.26 16.43 -7.82
CA SER A 187 -10.66 15.60 -8.97
C SER A 187 -11.18 16.41 -10.16
N ILE A 188 -11.55 17.68 -9.96
CA ILE A 188 -12.27 18.51 -10.94
C ILE A 188 -11.34 19.47 -11.70
N SER A 189 -10.14 19.76 -11.20
CA SER A 189 -9.18 20.61 -11.90
C SER A 189 -7.77 20.36 -11.37
N THR A 190 -6.80 20.42 -12.27
CA THR A 190 -5.44 20.98 -12.12
C THR A 190 -4.28 20.02 -12.36
N SER A 191 -3.17 20.59 -12.84
CA SER A 191 -1.84 20.01 -13.09
C SER A 191 -1.08 19.68 -11.79
N ARG A 192 -0.14 18.72 -11.84
CA ARG A 192 0.76 18.27 -10.73
C ARG A 192 1.24 19.39 -9.80
N SER A 193 1.58 20.56 -10.36
CA SER A 193 2.12 21.72 -9.62
C SER A 193 1.14 22.29 -8.58
N SER A 194 -0.16 22.21 -8.83
CA SER A 194 -1.17 22.85 -8.00
C SER A 194 -1.55 22.01 -6.78
N TYR A 195 -1.42 20.69 -6.86
CA TYR A 195 -1.65 19.78 -5.74
C TYR A 195 -0.59 19.94 -4.65
N LEU A 196 0.69 19.96 -5.05
CA LEU A 196 1.81 20.16 -4.12
C LEU A 196 1.69 21.50 -3.40
N ARG A 197 1.26 22.55 -4.11
CA ARG A 197 1.04 23.87 -3.52
C ARG A 197 -0.03 23.89 -2.43
N VAL A 198 -1.19 23.24 -2.65
CA VAL A 198 -2.25 23.27 -1.63
C VAL A 198 -1.91 22.39 -0.42
N ILE A 199 -1.22 21.26 -0.63
CA ILE A 199 -0.68 20.46 0.49
C ILE A 199 0.33 21.32 1.27
N GLN A 200 1.28 21.97 0.59
CA GLN A 200 2.25 22.85 1.23
C GLN A 200 1.60 23.98 2.02
N GLU A 201 0.62 24.70 1.47
CA GLU A 201 -0.09 25.80 2.14
C GLU A 201 -0.79 25.33 3.43
N LYS A 202 -1.45 24.17 3.41
CA LYS A 202 -2.07 23.61 4.62
C LYS A 202 -1.06 23.19 5.67
N PHE A 203 0.05 22.56 5.26
CA PHE A 203 1.10 22.21 6.20
C PHE A 203 1.77 23.44 6.80
N VAL A 204 1.95 24.52 6.04
CA VAL A 204 2.43 25.81 6.58
C VAL A 204 1.48 26.32 7.67
N SER A 205 0.16 26.27 7.45
CA SER A 205 -0.83 26.68 8.48
C SER A 205 -0.86 25.75 9.71
N PHE A 206 -0.66 24.45 9.51
CA PHE A 206 -0.50 23.49 10.59
C PHE A 206 0.73 23.83 11.43
N PHE A 207 1.88 24.10 10.80
CA PHE A 207 3.12 24.35 11.51
C PHE A 207 3.17 25.69 12.25
N GLY A 208 2.45 26.72 11.77
CA GLY A 208 2.18 27.92 12.56
C GLY A 208 1.43 27.64 13.87
N SER A 209 0.82 26.46 14.01
CA SER A 209 0.15 25.98 15.23
C SER A 209 0.96 24.93 16.01
N VAL A 210 1.89 24.21 15.36
CA VAL A 210 2.69 23.08 15.91
C VAL A 210 3.89 23.53 16.73
N GLU A 211 4.45 24.73 16.52
CA GLU A 211 5.51 25.28 17.40
C GLU A 211 5.06 25.35 18.88
N ARG A 212 3.75 25.34 19.15
CA ARG A 212 3.18 25.26 20.50
C ARG A 212 3.08 23.85 21.09
N TYR A 213 3.11 22.79 20.27
CA TYR A 213 2.83 21.42 20.72
C TYR A 213 4.03 20.46 20.65
N PHE A 214 5.05 20.74 19.83
CA PHE A 214 6.25 19.90 19.72
C PHE A 214 7.56 20.72 19.78
N PRO A 215 7.94 21.24 20.97
CA PRO A 215 9.12 22.09 21.14
C PRO A 215 10.46 21.34 20.86
N ASN A 216 10.46 20.01 20.91
CA ASN A 216 11.67 19.19 20.72
C ASN A 216 11.98 18.83 19.25
N ALA A 217 11.22 19.32 18.27
CA ALA A 217 11.57 19.16 16.85
C ALA A 217 12.91 19.85 16.48
N GLN A 218 13.41 20.75 17.33
CA GLN A 218 14.75 21.35 17.19
C GLN A 218 15.89 20.37 17.47
N ASN A 219 15.70 19.31 18.28
CA ASN A 219 16.79 18.41 18.67
C ASN A 219 17.17 17.37 17.61
N ALA A 220 16.41 17.25 16.52
CA ALA A 220 16.81 16.44 15.37
C ALA A 220 17.79 17.17 14.42
N ARG A 221 18.13 18.44 14.69
CA ARG A 221 19.17 19.18 13.94
C ARG A 221 20.60 18.83 14.35
N ASN A 222 20.82 18.14 15.47
CA ASN A 222 22.15 18.01 16.09
C ASN A 222 22.70 16.58 16.21
N THR A 223 22.26 15.64 15.37
CA THR A 223 22.93 14.33 15.28
C THR A 223 23.29 14.00 13.83
N VAL A 224 24.12 14.86 13.25
CA VAL A 224 24.99 14.54 12.11
C VAL A 224 26.37 15.08 12.47
N ILE A 225 27.20 14.22 13.06
CA ILE A 225 28.65 14.22 12.84
C ILE A 225 28.98 12.80 12.37
#